data_AF-A0A558F3L1-F1
#
_entry.id   AF-A0A558F3L1-F1
#
_cell.length_a   1.000
_cell.length_b   1.000
_cell.length_c   1.000
_cell.angle_alpha   90.00
_cell.angle_beta   90.00
_cell.angle_gamma   90.00
#
_symmetry.space_group_name_H-M   'P 1'
#
loop_
_entity.id
_entity.type
_entity.pdbx_description
1 polymer ?
#
loop_
_entity_poly.entity_id
_entity_poly.type
_entity_poly.pdbx_seq_one_letter_code
_entity_poly.pdbx_strand_id
1 'polypeptide(L)'
;MSVSNVTEGIDQIQFEHVRVLVLKDTPTGKTTLVDTGFDEDGEELVEILEREYGGVDRVIITHGDHGHHGGLPSVMEAFDPELVASANESKLHDAIDYEPDVTFTDGDLLDGNIRVIEVPGHTKATSALLLEDR
;
A
#
# COMPACT_ATOMS: atom_id res chain seq x y z
N MET A 1 5.03 -13.07 13.15
CA MET A 1 4.87 -11.71 12.63
C MET A 1 4.75 -10.72 13.81
N SER A 2 5.05 -9.44 13.59
CA SER A 2 4.93 -8.38 14.62
C SER A 2 4.53 -7.03 14.03
N VAL A 3 3.62 -6.32 14.70
CA VAL A 3 3.38 -4.89 14.48
C VAL A 3 4.43 -4.11 15.27
N SER A 4 5.04 -3.10 14.65
CA SER A 4 5.97 -2.21 15.33
C SER A 4 5.88 -0.79 14.79
N ASN A 5 6.05 0.20 15.66
CA ASN A 5 6.09 1.59 15.25
C ASN A 5 7.46 1.90 14.61
N VAL A 6 7.45 2.50 13.42
CA VAL A 6 8.66 2.97 12.74
C VAL A 6 8.99 4.39 13.20
N THR A 7 8.00 5.26 13.14
CA THR A 7 8.04 6.64 13.64
C THR A 7 6.61 7.12 13.88
N GLU A 8 6.42 8.35 14.36
CA GLU A 8 5.10 8.92 14.61
C GLU A 8 4.18 8.78 13.40
N GLY A 9 3.02 8.15 13.64
CA GLY A 9 2.00 7.91 12.62
C GLY A 9 2.38 6.93 11.51
N ILE A 10 3.48 6.18 11.63
CA ILE A 10 3.89 5.14 10.67
C ILE A 10 4.21 3.85 11.43
N ASP A 11 3.42 2.83 11.17
CA ASP A 11 3.66 1.49 11.69
C ASP A 11 4.07 0.55 10.55
N GLN A 12 4.75 -0.54 10.89
CA GLN A 12 5.04 -1.64 9.97
C GLN A 12 4.44 -2.94 10.50
N ILE A 13 3.98 -3.78 9.58
CA ILE A 13 3.58 -5.16 9.84
C ILE A 13 4.62 -6.05 9.15
N GLN A 14 5.39 -6.81 9.93
CA GLN A 14 6.49 -7.65 9.43
C GLN A 14 6.06 -9.12 9.31
N PHE A 15 5.92 -9.60 8.08
CA PHE A 15 5.73 -11.02 7.74
C PHE A 15 7.08 -11.74 7.63
N GLU A 16 7.10 -13.02 7.24
CA GLU A 16 8.35 -13.80 7.17
C GLU A 16 9.36 -13.24 6.16
N HIS A 17 8.86 -12.79 5.00
CA HIS A 17 9.70 -12.38 3.86
C HIS A 17 9.51 -10.93 3.44
N VAL A 18 8.37 -10.33 3.79
CA VAL A 18 7.98 -8.98 3.38
C VAL A 18 7.45 -8.19 4.57
N ARG A 19 7.32 -6.89 4.36
CA ARG A 19 6.66 -5.99 5.29
C ARG A 19 5.75 -5.07 4.51
N VAL A 20 4.69 -4.64 5.18
CA VAL A 20 3.81 -3.58 4.70
C VAL A 20 3.84 -2.41 5.69
N LEU A 21 3.47 -1.22 5.24
CA LEU A 21 3.41 -0.04 6.09
C LEU A 21 1.97 0.42 6.27
N VAL A 22 1.66 0.92 7.46
CA VAL A 22 0.38 1.55 7.77
C VAL A 22 0.65 3.01 8.14
N LEU A 23 0.13 3.93 7.33
CA LEU A 23 0.19 5.36 7.54
C LEU A 23 -1.10 5.80 8.24
N LYS A 24 -0.96 6.24 9.49
CA LYS A 24 -2.09 6.72 10.30
C LYS A 24 -2.32 8.21 10.04
N ASP A 25 -3.60 8.57 9.98
CA ASP A 25 -4.04 9.97 9.80
C ASP A 25 -3.43 10.60 8.53
N THR A 26 -3.29 9.80 7.47
CA THR A 26 -2.64 10.20 6.21
C THR A 26 -3.45 9.68 5.01
N PRO A 27 -4.35 10.50 4.40
CA PRO A 27 -4.70 11.86 4.79
C PRO A 27 -5.45 11.91 6.13
N THR A 28 -5.62 13.12 6.69
CA THR A 28 -6.31 13.32 7.98
C THR A 28 -7.64 12.58 8.04
N GLY A 29 -7.84 11.81 9.11
CA GLY A 29 -9.01 10.97 9.36
C GLY A 29 -8.99 9.62 8.66
N LYS A 30 -7.96 9.31 7.85
CA LYS A 30 -7.85 8.04 7.11
C LYS A 30 -6.61 7.23 7.46
N THR A 31 -6.74 5.92 7.34
CA THR A 31 -5.66 4.94 7.41
C THR A 31 -5.28 4.49 6.00
N THR A 32 -4.01 4.67 5.63
CA THR A 32 -3.48 4.20 4.34
C THR A 32 -2.55 3.01 4.54
N LEU A 33 -2.82 1.92 3.83
CA LEU A 33 -1.92 0.77 3.69
C LEU A 33 -0.98 0.99 2.51
N VAL A 34 0.29 0.61 2.65
CA VAL A 34 1.27 0.58 1.57
C VAL A 34 1.75 -0.85 1.36
N ASP A 35 1.44 -1.40 0.19
CA ASP A 35 1.58 -2.81 -0.21
C ASP A 35 0.78 -3.81 0.65
N THR A 36 0.61 -5.03 0.16
CA THR A 36 -0.25 -6.06 0.78
C THR A 36 0.41 -7.42 1.00
N GLY A 37 1.72 -7.54 0.76
CA GLY A 37 2.44 -8.80 0.98
C GLY A 37 2.13 -9.87 -0.08
N PHE A 38 2.32 -11.14 0.27
CA PHE A 38 1.95 -12.30 -0.55
C PHE A 38 0.50 -12.75 -0.31
N ASP A 39 -0.02 -13.62 -1.18
CA ASP A 39 -1.36 -14.20 -1.07
C ASP A 39 -1.59 -14.88 0.28
N GLU A 40 -0.60 -15.63 0.77
CA GLU A 40 -0.65 -16.29 2.07
C GLU A 40 -0.69 -15.33 3.27
N ASP A 41 -0.29 -14.06 3.08
CA ASP A 41 -0.31 -13.04 4.12
C ASP A 41 -1.68 -12.36 4.24
N GLY A 42 -2.57 -12.52 3.24
CA GLY A 42 -3.80 -11.71 3.09
C GLY A 42 -4.80 -11.82 4.25
N GLU A 43 -5.14 -13.03 4.68
CA GLU A 43 -6.07 -13.23 5.82
C GLU A 43 -5.49 -12.65 7.11
N GLU A 44 -4.21 -12.92 7.40
CA GLU A 44 -3.55 -12.43 8.61
C GLU A 44 -3.39 -10.90 8.59
N LEU A 45 -3.13 -10.32 7.42
CA LEU A 45 -3.09 -8.87 7.22
C LEU A 45 -4.45 -8.24 7.56
N VAL A 46 -5.55 -8.79 7.04
CA VAL A 46 -6.90 -8.29 7.31
C VAL A 46 -7.22 -8.31 8.80
N GLU A 47 -6.95 -9.42 9.50
CA GLU A 47 -7.20 -9.54 10.93
C GLU A 47 -6.48 -8.46 11.74
N ILE A 48 -5.26 -8.09 11.35
CA ILE A 48 -4.48 -7.06 12.02
C ILE A 48 -4.99 -5.68 11.68
N LEU A 49 -5.32 -5.44 10.41
CA LEU A 49 -5.86 -4.16 9.99
C LEU A 49 -7.16 -3.83 10.73
N GLU A 50 -8.04 -4.81 10.86
CA GLU A 50 -9.27 -4.68 11.64
C GLU A 50 -8.99 -4.49 13.13
N ARG A 51 -8.13 -5.32 13.74
CA ARG A 51 -7.88 -5.28 15.19
C ARG A 51 -7.15 -4.03 15.66
N GLU A 52 -6.12 -3.59 14.95
CA GLU A 52 -5.22 -2.51 15.38
C GLU A 52 -5.67 -1.14 14.88
N TYR A 53 -6.34 -1.07 13.73
CA TYR A 53 -6.68 0.19 13.07
C TYR A 53 -8.18 0.34 12.77
N GLY A 54 -9.00 -0.69 13.00
CA GLY A 54 -10.42 -0.69 12.68
C GLY A 54 -10.71 -0.84 11.18
N GLY A 55 -9.71 -1.19 10.37
CA GLY A 55 -9.77 -1.28 8.91
C GLY A 55 -8.82 -0.31 8.21
N VAL A 56 -8.96 -0.21 6.89
CA VAL A 56 -8.19 0.70 6.03
C VAL A 56 -9.11 1.42 5.06
N ASP A 57 -8.83 2.69 4.78
CA ASP A 57 -9.62 3.50 3.86
C ASP A 57 -9.01 3.55 2.45
N ARG A 58 -7.70 3.31 2.35
CA ARG A 58 -6.92 3.46 1.13
C ARG A 58 -5.75 2.48 1.11
N VAL A 59 -5.43 1.95 -0.06
CA VAL A 59 -4.25 1.10 -0.29
C VAL A 59 -3.44 1.65 -1.46
N ILE A 60 -2.13 1.83 -1.25
CA ILE A 60 -1.17 2.23 -2.28
C ILE A 60 -0.28 1.03 -2.60
N ILE A 61 -0.23 0.62 -3.88
CA ILE A 61 0.70 -0.42 -4.33
C ILE A 61 1.89 0.21 -5.03
N THR A 62 3.10 -0.11 -4.56
CA THR A 62 4.34 0.52 -5.02
C THR A 62 4.83 -0.04 -6.34
N HIS A 63 4.59 -1.33 -6.60
CA HIS A 63 4.91 -2.01 -7.86
C HIS A 63 4.25 -3.39 -8.02
N GLY A 64 4.41 -3.99 -9.20
CA GLY A 64 3.78 -5.25 -9.59
C GLY A 64 4.53 -6.54 -9.26
N ASP A 65 5.40 -6.55 -8.25
CA ASP A 65 5.94 -7.83 -7.75
C ASP A 65 4.98 -8.47 -6.78
N HIS A 66 4.84 -9.79 -6.90
CA HIS A 66 3.83 -10.57 -6.17
C HIS A 66 3.82 -10.32 -4.65
N GLY A 67 4.98 -10.16 -4.02
CA GLY A 67 5.10 -9.86 -2.59
C GLY A 67 4.64 -8.46 -2.17
N HIS A 68 4.08 -7.66 -3.08
CA HIS A 68 3.55 -6.32 -2.82
C HIS A 68 2.05 -6.20 -3.05
N HIS A 69 1.44 -7.12 -3.79
CA HIS A 69 0.03 -7.06 -4.15
C HIS A 69 -0.72 -8.39 -3.93
N GLY A 70 -0.05 -9.46 -3.49
CA GLY A 70 -0.65 -10.78 -3.33
C GLY A 70 -1.80 -10.80 -2.33
N GLY A 71 -1.68 -10.06 -1.22
CA GLY A 71 -2.76 -9.91 -0.24
C GLY A 71 -3.86 -8.92 -0.64
N LEU A 72 -3.78 -8.28 -1.82
CA LEU A 72 -4.73 -7.25 -2.24
C LEU A 72 -6.18 -7.77 -2.32
N PRO A 73 -6.47 -8.98 -2.85
CA PRO A 73 -7.85 -9.47 -2.89
C PRO A 73 -8.53 -9.56 -1.52
N SER A 74 -7.81 -10.05 -0.51
CA SER A 74 -8.32 -10.12 0.87
C SER A 74 -8.62 -8.74 1.45
N VAL A 75 -7.73 -7.77 1.21
CA VAL A 75 -7.90 -6.37 1.65
C VAL A 75 -9.10 -5.72 0.96
N MET A 76 -9.26 -5.92 -0.36
CA MET A 76 -10.39 -5.40 -1.13
C MET A 76 -11.72 -6.00 -0.64
N GLU A 77 -11.76 -7.32 -0.41
CA GLU A 77 -12.97 -8.00 0.09
C GLU A 77 -13.38 -7.53 1.49
N ALA A 78 -12.41 -7.32 2.38
CA ALA A 78 -12.68 -6.98 3.77
C ALA A 78 -13.08 -5.52 3.98
N PHE A 79 -12.48 -4.58 3.22
CA PHE A 79 -12.57 -3.15 3.53
C PHE A 79 -13.06 -2.26 2.38
N ASP A 80 -13.08 -2.75 1.14
CA ASP A 80 -13.37 -1.94 -0.06
C ASP A 80 -12.63 -0.57 -0.08
N PRO A 81 -11.30 -0.54 0.13
CA PRO A 81 -10.55 0.70 0.19
C PRO A 81 -10.35 1.32 -1.19
N GLU A 82 -10.05 2.62 -1.23
CA GLU A 82 -9.58 3.29 -2.45
C GLU A 82 -8.24 2.69 -2.89
N LEU A 83 -8.19 2.12 -4.09
CA LEU A 83 -6.98 1.55 -4.67
C LEU A 83 -6.20 2.60 -5.44
N VAL A 84 -4.93 2.78 -5.07
CA VAL A 84 -4.03 3.77 -5.66
C VAL A 84 -2.78 3.10 -6.21
N ALA A 85 -2.48 3.33 -7.50
CA ALA A 85 -1.32 2.71 -8.16
C ALA A 85 -0.75 3.56 -9.30
N SER A 86 0.47 3.26 -9.73
CA SER A 86 1.09 3.96 -10.86
C SER A 86 0.36 3.63 -12.16
N ALA A 87 0.04 4.65 -12.97
CA ALA A 87 -0.45 4.49 -14.34
C ALA A 87 0.56 3.78 -15.24
N ASN A 88 1.85 3.82 -14.88
CA ASN A 88 2.95 3.32 -15.69
C ASN A 88 3.37 1.87 -15.34
N GLU A 89 2.86 1.32 -14.22
CA GLU A 89 3.28 0.00 -13.72
C GLU A 89 2.51 -1.15 -14.38
N SER A 90 2.87 -1.45 -15.63
CA SER A 90 2.20 -2.50 -16.40
C SER A 90 2.23 -3.88 -15.74
N LYS A 91 3.29 -4.22 -15.00
CA LYS A 91 3.37 -5.53 -14.33
C LYS A 91 2.28 -5.69 -13.27
N LEU A 92 1.95 -4.61 -12.56
CA LEU A 92 0.88 -4.62 -11.58
C LEU A 92 -0.48 -4.77 -12.27
N HIS A 93 -0.74 -3.94 -13.28
CA HIS A 93 -2.02 -3.97 -14.04
C HIS A 93 -2.28 -5.33 -14.70
N ASP A 94 -1.23 -6.02 -15.14
CA ASP A 94 -1.34 -7.37 -15.70
C ASP A 94 -1.58 -8.45 -14.61
N ALA A 95 -1.29 -8.16 -13.35
CA ALA A 95 -1.29 -9.12 -12.24
C ALA A 95 -2.51 -9.02 -11.31
N ILE A 96 -3.27 -7.93 -11.36
CA ILE A 96 -4.45 -7.71 -10.51
C ILE A 96 -5.73 -7.65 -11.34
N ASP A 97 -6.85 -8.06 -10.74
CA ASP A 97 -8.18 -7.98 -11.37
C ASP A 97 -8.93 -6.67 -11.03
N TYR A 98 -8.23 -5.70 -10.44
CA TYR A 98 -8.78 -4.43 -9.96
C TYR A 98 -8.27 -3.26 -10.80
N GLU A 99 -9.18 -2.37 -11.20
CA GLU A 99 -8.80 -1.08 -11.76
C GLU A 99 -8.53 -0.09 -10.60
N PRO A 100 -7.39 0.61 -10.56
CA PRO A 100 -7.15 1.61 -9.53
C PRO A 100 -8.15 2.77 -9.62
N ASP A 101 -8.73 3.14 -8.48
CA ASP A 101 -9.59 4.33 -8.37
C ASP A 101 -8.80 5.62 -8.64
N VAL A 102 -7.54 5.64 -8.21
CA VAL A 102 -6.61 6.73 -8.43
C VAL A 102 -5.35 6.18 -9.08
N THR A 103 -4.98 6.78 -10.21
CA THR A 103 -3.69 6.51 -10.85
C THR A 103 -2.73 7.68 -10.67
N PHE A 104 -1.44 7.40 -10.57
CA PHE A 104 -0.40 8.41 -10.43
C PHE A 104 0.79 8.17 -11.37
N THR A 105 1.64 9.19 -11.50
CA THR A 105 2.91 9.17 -12.22
C THR A 105 4.01 9.88 -11.42
N ASP A 106 5.25 9.84 -11.91
CA ASP A 106 6.39 10.51 -11.27
C ASP A 106 6.11 11.99 -10.95
N GLY A 107 6.43 12.39 -9.71
CA GLY A 107 6.30 13.77 -9.24
C GLY A 107 4.90 14.18 -8.77
N ASP A 108 3.88 13.35 -8.98
CA ASP A 108 2.52 13.62 -8.49
C ASP A 108 2.48 13.72 -6.96
N LEU A 109 1.54 14.54 -6.47
CA LEU A 109 1.29 14.73 -5.05
C LEU A 109 -0.06 14.13 -4.69
N LEU A 110 -0.04 13.02 -3.95
CA LEU A 110 -1.24 12.33 -3.47
C LEU A 110 -1.77 12.95 -2.19
N ASP A 111 -3.05 12.72 -1.91
CA ASP A 111 -3.70 13.09 -0.66
C ASP A 111 -2.91 12.57 0.55
N GLY A 112 -2.76 13.43 1.57
CA GLY A 112 -1.87 13.19 2.71
C GLY A 112 -0.45 13.72 2.49
N ASN A 113 -0.26 14.57 1.47
CA ASN A 113 1.01 15.22 1.13
C ASN A 113 2.14 14.21 0.84
N ILE A 114 1.79 13.17 0.07
CA ILE A 114 2.71 12.10 -0.33
C ILE A 114 3.16 12.37 -1.76
N ARG A 115 4.43 12.75 -1.95
CA ARG A 115 5.03 12.89 -3.26
C ARG A 115 5.48 11.54 -3.79
N VAL A 116 5.06 11.22 -5.00
CA VAL A 116 5.51 10.03 -5.74
C VAL A 116 6.86 10.33 -6.39
N ILE A 117 7.78 9.38 -6.26
CA ILE A 117 9.06 9.37 -6.97
C ILE A 117 9.17 8.03 -7.69
N GLU A 118 9.07 8.01 -9.01
CA GLU A 118 9.31 6.79 -9.78
C GLU A 118 10.81 6.47 -9.78
N VAL A 119 11.14 5.24 -9.40
CA VAL A 119 12.50 4.67 -9.33
C VAL A 119 12.56 3.43 -10.22
N PRO A 120 12.47 3.60 -11.55
CA PRO A 120 12.39 2.47 -12.48
C PRO A 120 13.66 1.62 -12.44
N GLY A 121 13.51 0.33 -12.71
CA GLY A 121 14.63 -0.61 -12.84
C GLY A 121 14.25 -2.03 -12.43
N HIS A 122 13.67 -2.17 -11.23
CA HIS A 122 13.14 -3.46 -10.75
C HIS A 122 11.83 -3.82 -11.48
N THR A 123 10.90 -2.87 -11.52
CA THR A 123 9.76 -2.86 -12.45
C THR A 123 9.75 -1.56 -13.26
N LYS A 124 8.76 -1.42 -14.15
CA LYS A 124 8.71 -0.30 -15.10
C LYS A 124 8.51 1.05 -14.41
N ALA A 125 7.76 1.08 -13.31
CA ALA A 125 7.42 2.28 -12.56
C ALA A 125 7.37 2.00 -11.05
N THR A 126 8.34 1.22 -10.54
CA THR A 126 8.53 1.07 -9.09
C THR A 126 8.56 2.43 -8.44
N SER A 127 7.71 2.68 -7.45
CA SER A 127 7.51 4.02 -6.89
C SER A 127 7.88 4.09 -5.42
N ALA A 128 8.70 5.08 -5.07
CA ALA A 128 8.92 5.50 -3.70
C ALA A 128 7.91 6.59 -3.30
N LEU A 129 7.56 6.61 -2.01
CA LEU A 129 6.62 7.56 -1.43
C LEU A 129 7.36 8.47 -0.45
N LEU A 130 7.39 9.77 -0.73
CA LEU A 130 7.96 10.79 0.14
C LEU A 130 6.84 11.55 0.86
N LEU A 131 6.77 11.44 2.18
CA LEU A 131 5.85 12.23 3.00
C LEU A 131 6.51 13.59 3.26
N GLU A 132 6.00 14.68 2.68
CA GLU A 132 6.72 15.98 2.71
C GLU A 132 6.70 16.69 4.07
N ASP A 133 5.74 16.37 4.94
CA ASP A 133 5.56 17.02 6.25
C ASP A 133 6.11 16.21 7.44
N ARG A 134 6.95 15.19 7.19
CA ARG A 134 7.47 14.30 8.24
C ARG A 134 8.99 14.11 8.19
#